data_AF-A0AAD7F6W6-F1
#
_entry.id   AF-A0AAD7F6W6-F1
#
_cell.length_a   1.000
_cell.length_b   1.000
_cell.length_c   1.000
_cell.angle_alpha   90.00
_cell.angle_beta   90.00
_cell.angle_gamma   90.00
#
_symmetry.space_group_name_H-M   'P 1'
#
loop_
_entity.id
_entity.type
_entity.pdbx_description
1 polymer ?
#
loop_
_entity_poly.entity_id
_entity_poly.type
_entity_poly.pdbx_seq_one_letter_code
_entity_poly.pdbx_strand_id
1 'polypeptide(L)'
;SRPSPQDSGEDDDDEEFVYPASEPQFVYPASEPQEAPAPPPVQHPSPAQLESIYAAASSGDLPLLQRLFRNALEAGNVEPFSLSNDASPRTGFTALHAAASRGYLDIVIWCIESGGAMADLEDKEGETALHKAALNGHLPIIKYLLPAKADVNARDADGWTALHNACSKGYLDIVRWLCESGGAADEHNGVPGVDARSKGGWTPL
;
A
#
# COMPACT_ATOMS: atom_id res chain seq x y z
N SER A 1 -33.93 73.55 -0.60
CA SER A 1 -34.34 74.70 -1.42
C SER A 1 -33.80 74.53 -2.82
N ARG A 2 -34.71 74.68 -3.80
CA ARG A 2 -34.57 74.77 -5.29
C ARG A 2 -33.31 75.53 -5.81
N PRO A 3 -33.03 75.57 -7.13
CA PRO A 3 -33.42 74.71 -8.29
C PRO A 3 -32.31 74.50 -9.38
N SER A 4 -32.69 73.78 -10.44
CA SER A 4 -32.25 73.75 -11.87
C SER A 4 -31.88 75.13 -12.49
N PRO A 5 -31.44 75.32 -13.78
CA PRO A 5 -31.85 74.62 -15.03
C PRO A 5 -30.76 74.47 -16.15
N GLN A 6 -30.92 73.49 -17.07
CA GLN A 6 -31.21 73.59 -18.53
C GLN A 6 -30.19 74.29 -19.44
N ASP A 7 -29.75 73.57 -20.48
CA ASP A 7 -29.45 74.09 -21.83
C ASP A 7 -29.55 72.90 -22.83
N SER A 8 -30.60 72.87 -23.67
CA SER A 8 -30.57 73.02 -25.15
C SER A 8 -29.77 71.91 -25.86
N GLY A 9 -30.38 71.05 -26.68
CA GLY A 9 -30.71 71.36 -28.09
C GLY A 9 -29.40 71.51 -28.88
N GLU A 10 -29.02 70.69 -29.86
CA GLU A 10 -29.75 70.18 -31.03
C GLU A 10 -28.87 69.11 -31.73
N ASP A 11 -29.54 68.24 -32.49
CA ASP A 11 -29.16 67.63 -33.78
C ASP A 11 -27.84 66.83 -33.95
N ASP A 12 -27.97 65.59 -34.45
CA ASP A 12 -27.52 65.26 -35.82
C ASP A 12 -27.66 63.75 -36.11
N ASP A 13 -28.34 63.50 -37.22
CA ASP A 13 -28.15 62.43 -38.21
C ASP A 13 -28.48 60.97 -37.86
N ASP A 14 -29.70 60.60 -38.29
CA ASP A 14 -30.13 59.27 -38.68
C ASP A 14 -29.27 58.71 -39.83
N GLU A 15 -28.31 57.84 -39.52
CA GLU A 15 -27.83 56.83 -40.46
C GLU A 15 -28.10 55.42 -39.88
N GLU A 16 -29.22 54.85 -40.33
CA GLU A 16 -29.66 53.49 -40.08
C GLU A 16 -28.69 52.49 -40.73
N PHE A 17 -27.61 52.15 -40.02
CA PHE A 17 -26.71 51.06 -40.39
C PHE A 17 -27.45 49.71 -40.26
N VAL A 18 -28.01 49.24 -41.38
CA VAL A 18 -28.54 47.88 -41.51
C VAL A 18 -27.36 46.90 -41.53
N TYR A 19 -27.05 46.30 -40.39
CA TYR A 19 -26.10 45.19 -40.30
C TYR A 19 -26.72 43.95 -40.99
N PRO A 20 -26.01 43.26 -41.89
CA PRO A 20 -26.51 42.04 -42.49
C PRO A 20 -26.65 40.93 -41.44
N ALA A 21 -27.72 40.13 -41.57
CA ALA A 21 -28.09 39.05 -40.68
C ALA A 21 -26.91 38.11 -40.38
N SER A 22 -26.70 37.85 -39.09
CA SER A 22 -25.68 36.95 -38.55
C SER A 22 -25.67 35.61 -39.28
N GLU A 23 -24.52 35.23 -39.83
CA GLU A 23 -24.29 33.87 -40.33
C GLU A 23 -24.56 32.85 -39.21
N PRO A 24 -25.17 31.69 -39.51
CA PRO A 24 -25.39 30.66 -38.52
C PRO A 24 -24.04 30.15 -38.01
N GLN A 25 -23.80 30.28 -36.70
CA GLN A 25 -22.66 29.67 -36.04
C GLN A 25 -22.74 28.15 -36.22
N PHE A 26 -21.82 27.59 -37.01
CA PHE A 26 -21.58 26.15 -37.05
C PHE A 26 -21.04 25.72 -35.68
N VAL A 27 -21.93 25.22 -34.83
CA VAL A 27 -21.54 24.54 -33.61
C VAL A 27 -20.97 23.19 -34.03
N TYR A 28 -19.65 23.10 -34.15
CA TYR A 28 -18.99 21.80 -34.19
C TYR A 28 -19.27 21.13 -32.83
N PRO A 29 -19.86 19.91 -32.80
CA PRO A 29 -20.02 19.22 -31.54
C PRO A 29 -18.62 19.03 -30.93
N ALA A 30 -18.49 19.39 -29.65
CA ALA A 30 -17.30 19.06 -28.88
C ALA A 30 -17.07 17.56 -29.04
N SER A 31 -15.94 17.17 -29.63
CA SER A 31 -15.54 15.78 -29.65
C SER A 31 -15.37 15.38 -28.19
N GLU A 32 -16.23 14.50 -27.69
CA GLU A 32 -16.11 13.95 -26.34
C GLU A 32 -14.65 13.48 -26.16
N PRO A 33 -13.99 13.83 -25.05
CA PRO A 33 -12.69 13.26 -24.74
C PRO A 33 -12.87 11.75 -24.74
N GLN A 34 -12.26 11.05 -25.70
CA GLN A 34 -12.26 9.59 -25.71
C GLN A 34 -11.60 9.13 -24.42
N GLU A 35 -12.42 8.64 -23.50
CA GLU A 35 -11.99 7.99 -22.28
C GLU A 35 -11.01 6.89 -22.69
N ALA A 36 -9.76 7.00 -22.23
CA ALA A 36 -8.74 5.99 -22.52
C ALA A 36 -9.33 4.62 -22.15
N PRO A 37 -9.17 3.58 -22.99
CA PRO A 37 -9.73 2.27 -22.68
C PRO A 37 -9.24 1.87 -21.29
N ALA A 38 -10.18 1.49 -20.42
CA ALA A 38 -9.88 1.04 -19.08
C ALA A 38 -8.72 0.02 -19.15
N PRO A 39 -7.70 0.12 -18.28
CA PRO A 39 -6.61 -0.84 -18.29
C PRO A 39 -7.20 -2.25 -18.21
N PRO A 40 -6.63 -3.23 -18.96
CA PRO A 40 -7.12 -4.60 -18.91
C PRO A 40 -7.20 -5.04 -17.45
N PRO A 41 -8.25 -5.80 -17.06
CA PRO A 41 -8.42 -6.23 -15.68
C PRO A 41 -7.16 -6.95 -15.21
N VAL A 42 -6.58 -6.48 -14.09
CA VAL A 42 -5.41 -7.10 -13.48
C VAL A 42 -5.76 -8.57 -13.24
N GLN A 43 -5.02 -9.47 -13.89
CA GLN A 43 -5.29 -10.89 -13.72
C GLN A 43 -4.70 -11.31 -12.39
N HIS A 44 -5.59 -11.66 -11.46
CA HIS A 44 -5.23 -12.17 -10.15
C HIS A 44 -5.10 -13.71 -10.21
N PRO A 45 -4.21 -14.31 -9.41
CA PRO A 45 -4.07 -15.74 -9.30
C PRO A 45 -5.37 -16.35 -8.77
N SER A 46 -5.70 -17.55 -9.25
CA SER A 46 -6.86 -18.27 -8.74
C SER A 46 -6.68 -18.62 -7.25
N PRO A 47 -7.78 -18.75 -6.48
CA PRO A 47 -7.71 -19.11 -5.06
C PRO A 47 -6.89 -20.37 -4.78
N ALA A 48 -6.96 -21.38 -5.64
CA ALA A 48 -6.20 -22.62 -5.49
C ALA A 48 -4.68 -22.44 -5.69
N GLN A 49 -4.28 -21.53 -6.60
CA GLN A 49 -2.87 -21.18 -6.80
C GLN A 49 -2.32 -20.45 -5.57
N LEU A 50 -3.09 -19.49 -5.04
CA LEU A 50 -2.74 -18.78 -3.81
C LEU A 50 -2.61 -19.73 -2.63
N GLU A 51 -3.57 -20.65 -2.45
CA GLU A 51 -3.49 -21.66 -1.39
C GLU A 51 -2.23 -22.53 -1.51
N SER A 52 -1.86 -22.93 -2.73
CA SER A 52 -0.64 -23.71 -2.97
C SER A 52 0.63 -22.91 -2.66
N ILE A 53 0.66 -21.63 -3.03
CA ILE A 53 1.77 -20.71 -2.74
C ILE A 53 1.92 -20.50 -1.24
N TYR A 54 0.82 -20.24 -0.52
CA TYR A 54 0.85 -20.06 0.92
C TYR A 54 1.22 -21.35 1.64
N ALA A 55 0.78 -22.51 1.15
CA ALA A 55 1.16 -23.80 1.70
C ALA A 55 2.67 -24.02 1.58
N ALA A 56 3.26 -23.74 0.40
CA ALA A 56 4.70 -23.84 0.19
C ALA A 56 5.50 -22.86 1.07
N ALA A 57 5.05 -21.61 1.19
CA ALA A 57 5.64 -20.63 2.10
C ALA A 57 5.49 -21.05 3.57
N SER A 58 4.38 -21.68 3.95
CA SER A 58 4.12 -22.17 5.30
C SER A 58 4.88 -23.46 5.65
N SER A 59 5.31 -24.23 4.65
CA SER A 59 6.07 -25.47 4.84
C SER A 59 7.57 -25.29 4.75
N GLY A 60 8.05 -24.10 4.36
CA GLY A 60 9.49 -23.84 4.22
C GLY A 60 10.09 -24.41 2.93
N ASP A 61 9.26 -24.75 1.94
CA ASP A 61 9.73 -25.34 0.69
C ASP A 61 9.96 -24.25 -0.36
N LEU A 62 11.12 -23.60 -0.29
CA LEU A 62 11.53 -22.56 -1.23
C LEU A 62 11.57 -23.09 -2.69
N PRO A 63 12.11 -24.28 -3.00
CA PRO A 63 12.07 -24.81 -4.37
C PRO A 63 10.65 -24.99 -4.91
N LEU A 64 9.72 -25.49 -4.09
CA LEU A 64 8.32 -25.62 -4.49
C LEU A 64 7.69 -24.24 -4.72
N LEU A 65 7.94 -23.29 -3.81
CA LEU A 65 7.45 -21.92 -3.95
C LEU A 65 7.92 -21.29 -5.26
N GLN A 66 9.22 -21.36 -5.55
CA GLN A 66 9.81 -20.85 -6.80
C GLN A 66 9.21 -21.53 -8.04
N ARG A 67 8.96 -22.84 -7.97
CA ARG A 67 8.33 -23.58 -9.07
C ARG A 67 6.89 -23.14 -9.28
N LEU A 68 6.12 -22.94 -8.21
CA LEU A 68 4.74 -22.47 -8.30
C LEU A 68 4.67 -21.06 -8.90
N PHE A 69 5.56 -20.16 -8.48
CA PHE A 69 5.68 -18.82 -9.05
C PHE A 69 6.02 -18.86 -10.53
N ARG A 70 7.04 -19.63 -10.93
CA ARG A 70 7.42 -19.79 -12.34
C ARG A 70 6.24 -20.29 -13.19
N ASN A 71 5.58 -21.35 -12.74
CA ASN A 71 4.46 -21.93 -13.47
C ASN A 71 3.28 -20.94 -13.60
N ALA A 72 3.04 -20.13 -12.57
CA ALA A 72 2.00 -19.11 -12.59
C ALA A 72 2.30 -18.01 -13.63
N LEU A 73 3.57 -17.59 -13.72
CA LEU A 73 4.03 -16.62 -14.71
C LEU A 73 4.01 -17.17 -16.14
N GLU A 74 4.48 -18.41 -16.35
CA GLU A 74 4.48 -19.07 -17.65
C GLU A 74 3.08 -19.31 -18.19
N ALA A 75 2.10 -19.52 -17.32
CA ALA A 75 0.70 -19.63 -17.71
C ALA A 75 0.12 -18.31 -18.27
N GLY A 76 0.85 -17.18 -18.13
CA GLY A 76 0.43 -15.87 -18.63
C GLY A 76 -0.76 -15.27 -17.87
N ASN A 77 -1.08 -15.83 -16.69
CA ASN A 77 -2.31 -15.53 -15.96
C ASN A 77 -2.14 -14.47 -14.86
N VAL A 78 -0.92 -13.99 -14.60
CA VAL A 78 -0.61 -13.11 -13.47
C VAL A 78 0.64 -12.29 -13.71
N GLU A 79 0.60 -11.04 -13.26
CA GLU A 79 1.79 -10.18 -13.16
C GLU A 79 2.68 -10.62 -11.98
N PRO A 80 4.02 -10.60 -12.11
CA PRO A 80 4.97 -11.02 -11.07
C PRO A 80 4.75 -10.36 -9.70
N PHE A 81 4.44 -9.06 -9.71
CA PHE A 81 4.21 -8.29 -8.49
C PHE A 81 2.86 -8.56 -7.84
N SER A 82 1.85 -8.99 -8.59
CA SER A 82 0.54 -9.32 -8.01
C SER A 82 0.66 -10.59 -7.17
N LEU A 83 1.34 -11.60 -7.69
CA LEU A 83 1.37 -12.94 -7.09
C LEU A 83 1.97 -12.98 -5.66
N SER A 84 2.98 -12.14 -5.39
CA SER A 84 3.62 -12.05 -4.06
C SER A 84 2.82 -11.24 -3.05
N ASN A 85 1.99 -10.31 -3.53
CA ASN A 85 1.26 -9.34 -2.72
C ASN A 85 -0.23 -9.71 -2.57
N ASP A 86 -0.72 -10.62 -3.40
CA ASP A 86 -2.06 -11.16 -3.26
C ASP A 86 -2.19 -11.83 -1.90
N ALA A 87 -3.30 -11.51 -1.26
CA ALA A 87 -3.61 -11.90 0.11
C ALA A 87 -4.66 -13.01 0.12
N SER A 88 -4.55 -13.93 1.06
CA SER A 88 -5.54 -14.97 1.27
C SER A 88 -6.91 -14.32 1.50
N PRO A 89 -7.96 -14.67 0.75
CA PRO A 89 -9.29 -14.10 0.96
C PRO A 89 -9.87 -14.51 2.33
N ARG A 90 -9.30 -15.52 3.00
CA ARG A 90 -9.72 -15.95 4.34
C ARG A 90 -9.10 -15.09 5.44
N THR A 91 -7.77 -14.91 5.43
CA THR A 91 -7.01 -14.31 6.54
C THR A 91 -6.31 -13.00 6.19
N GLY A 92 -6.22 -12.64 4.91
CA GLY A 92 -5.38 -11.53 4.45
C GLY A 92 -3.89 -11.90 4.36
N PHE A 93 -3.51 -13.15 4.65
CA PHE A 93 -2.10 -13.53 4.67
C PHE A 93 -1.54 -13.58 3.24
N THR A 94 -0.39 -12.94 3.05
CA THR A 94 0.46 -13.14 1.88
C THR A 94 1.47 -14.27 2.14
N ALA A 95 2.22 -14.68 1.11
CA ALA A 95 3.33 -15.62 1.27
C ALA A 95 4.38 -15.11 2.28
N LEU A 96 4.62 -13.80 2.29
CA LEU A 96 5.55 -13.15 3.22
C LEU A 96 5.08 -13.28 4.68
N HIS A 97 3.79 -13.08 4.96
CA HIS A 97 3.21 -13.30 6.30
C HIS A 97 3.41 -14.74 6.78
N ALA A 98 3.13 -15.71 5.90
CA ALA A 98 3.28 -17.13 6.21
C ALA A 98 4.73 -17.50 6.54
N ALA A 99 5.68 -17.07 5.71
CA ALA A 99 7.11 -17.32 5.91
C ALA A 99 7.64 -16.61 7.17
N ALA A 100 7.25 -15.36 7.40
CA ALA A 100 7.65 -14.58 8.56
C ALA A 100 7.12 -15.17 9.88
N SER A 101 5.87 -15.65 9.89
CA SER A 101 5.25 -16.33 11.03
C SER A 101 5.95 -17.66 11.37
N ARG A 102 6.42 -18.39 10.35
CA ARG A 102 7.04 -19.71 10.50
C ARG A 102 8.56 -19.69 10.71
N GLY A 103 9.22 -18.57 10.44
CA GLY A 103 10.66 -18.44 10.65
C GLY A 103 11.52 -18.74 9.41
N TYR A 104 10.94 -18.82 8.22
CA TYR A 104 11.67 -19.18 7.00
C TYR A 104 12.32 -17.95 6.34
N LEU A 105 13.51 -17.60 6.82
CA LEU A 105 14.26 -16.44 6.37
C LEU A 105 14.59 -16.47 4.87
N ASP A 106 14.96 -17.63 4.34
CA ASP A 106 15.25 -17.83 2.91
C ASP A 106 14.06 -17.49 2.02
N ILE A 107 12.86 -17.88 2.43
CA ILE A 107 11.61 -17.52 1.74
C ILE A 107 11.30 -16.02 1.90
N VAL A 108 11.50 -15.45 3.09
CA VAL A 108 11.31 -14.00 3.32
C VAL A 108 12.22 -13.17 2.39
N ILE A 109 13.51 -13.52 2.33
CA ILE A 109 14.48 -12.87 1.43
C ILE A 109 14.01 -13.00 -0.01
N TRP A 110 13.69 -14.22 -0.44
CA TRP A 110 13.26 -14.47 -1.81
C TRP A 110 11.98 -13.70 -2.18
N CYS A 111 10.98 -13.67 -1.30
CA CYS A 111 9.74 -12.93 -1.52
C CYS A 111 10.00 -11.43 -1.73
N ILE A 112 10.89 -10.83 -0.95
CA ILE A 112 11.20 -9.39 -1.06
C ILE A 112 12.09 -9.10 -2.28
N GLU A 113 13.21 -9.81 -2.45
CA GLU A 113 14.20 -9.49 -3.49
C GLU A 113 13.78 -9.95 -4.89
N SER A 114 13.19 -11.15 -4.98
CA SER A 114 12.85 -11.78 -6.27
C SER A 114 11.36 -11.77 -6.55
N GLY A 115 10.53 -11.90 -5.50
CA GLY A 115 9.08 -11.91 -5.61
C GLY A 115 8.46 -10.51 -5.69
N GLY A 116 9.16 -9.46 -5.27
CA GLY A 116 8.60 -8.10 -5.21
C GLY A 116 7.49 -7.94 -4.16
N ALA A 117 7.54 -8.73 -3.08
CA ALA A 117 6.62 -8.60 -1.96
C ALA A 117 6.86 -7.28 -1.23
N MET A 118 5.79 -6.55 -0.92
CA MET A 118 5.83 -5.37 -0.07
C MET A 118 5.84 -5.79 1.41
N ALA A 119 6.80 -5.27 2.18
CA ALA A 119 6.99 -5.66 3.58
C ALA A 119 5.90 -5.16 4.52
N ASP A 120 5.26 -4.04 4.16
CA ASP A 120 4.25 -3.34 4.98
C ASP A 120 2.81 -3.70 4.59
N LEU A 121 2.62 -4.76 3.79
CA LEU A 121 1.27 -5.27 3.59
C LEU A 121 0.69 -5.76 4.91
N GLU A 122 -0.54 -5.35 5.16
CA GLU A 122 -1.31 -5.73 6.32
C GLU A 122 -2.25 -6.89 5.98
N ASP A 123 -2.36 -7.85 6.89
CA ASP A 123 -3.41 -8.85 6.85
C ASP A 123 -4.75 -8.29 7.39
N LYS A 124 -5.76 -9.16 7.57
CA LYS A 124 -7.07 -8.71 8.06
C LYS A 124 -7.08 -8.25 9.51
N GLU A 125 -6.06 -8.60 10.28
CA GLU A 125 -5.85 -8.15 11.64
C GLU A 125 -5.03 -6.84 11.68
N GLY A 126 -4.63 -6.29 10.53
CA GLY A 126 -3.72 -5.14 10.44
C GLY A 126 -2.26 -5.53 10.72
N GLU A 127 -1.96 -6.82 10.85
CA GLU A 127 -0.61 -7.28 11.15
C GLU A 127 0.22 -7.35 9.88
N THR A 128 1.45 -6.85 9.95
CA THR A 128 2.46 -6.98 8.88
C THR A 128 3.33 -8.21 9.08
N ALA A 129 4.18 -8.53 8.10
CA ALA A 129 5.18 -9.59 8.24
C ALA A 129 6.10 -9.39 9.47
N LEU A 130 6.41 -8.12 9.81
CA LEU A 130 7.21 -7.77 10.99
C LEU A 130 6.48 -8.12 12.30
N HIS A 131 5.16 -7.88 12.36
CA HIS A 131 4.33 -8.28 13.50
C HIS A 131 4.38 -9.79 13.71
N LYS A 132 4.20 -10.59 12.64
CA LYS A 132 4.22 -12.05 12.72
C LYS A 132 5.59 -12.57 13.15
N ALA A 133 6.69 -11.99 12.64
CA ALA A 133 8.04 -12.38 13.04
C ALA A 133 8.30 -12.08 14.53
N ALA A 134 7.90 -10.91 15.02
CA ALA A 134 8.04 -10.54 16.42
C ALA A 134 7.14 -11.36 17.36
N LEU A 135 5.91 -11.66 16.94
CA LEU A 135 4.96 -12.48 17.70
C LEU A 135 5.44 -13.93 17.88
N ASN A 136 6.24 -14.44 16.95
CA ASN A 136 6.71 -15.83 16.96
C ASN A 136 8.20 -15.98 17.30
N GLY A 137 8.91 -14.90 17.61
CA GLY A 137 10.29 -14.99 18.11
C GLY A 137 11.37 -15.07 17.02
N HIS A 138 11.09 -14.64 15.80
CA HIS A 138 12.00 -14.80 14.65
C HIS A 138 12.92 -13.60 14.44
N LEU A 139 13.88 -13.40 15.36
CA LEU A 139 14.87 -12.32 15.29
C LEU A 139 15.61 -12.22 13.94
N PRO A 140 16.05 -13.32 13.28
CA PRO A 140 16.73 -13.22 11.98
C PRO A 140 15.89 -12.54 10.89
N ILE A 141 14.57 -12.75 10.91
CA ILE A 141 13.65 -12.11 9.95
C ILE A 141 13.48 -10.63 10.28
N ILE A 142 13.37 -10.26 11.56
CA ILE A 142 13.29 -8.86 11.99
C ILE A 142 14.54 -8.09 11.55
N LYS A 143 15.72 -8.70 11.72
CA LYS A 143 17.01 -8.16 11.27
C LYS A 143 17.10 -7.94 9.76
N TYR A 144 16.28 -8.64 8.98
CA TYR A 144 16.22 -8.51 7.54
C TYR A 144 15.15 -7.51 7.08
N LEU A 145 13.94 -7.57 7.64
CA LEU A 145 12.82 -6.73 7.24
C LEU A 145 13.06 -5.24 7.50
N LEU A 146 13.70 -4.88 8.63
CA LEU A 146 13.93 -3.47 8.97
C LEU A 146 14.90 -2.76 8.01
N PRO A 147 16.08 -3.31 7.67
CA PRO A 147 16.90 -2.77 6.58
C PRO A 147 16.20 -2.77 5.21
N ALA A 148 15.24 -3.68 4.99
CA ALA A 148 14.39 -3.70 3.80
C ALA A 148 13.24 -2.66 3.84
N LYS A 149 13.34 -1.66 4.73
CA LYS A 149 12.40 -0.53 4.89
C LYS A 149 11.01 -0.91 5.37
N ALA A 150 10.85 -2.04 6.07
CA ALA A 150 9.60 -2.30 6.77
C ALA A 150 9.39 -1.29 7.90
N ASP A 151 8.16 -0.79 8.07
CA ASP A 151 7.82 0.17 9.12
C ASP A 151 7.83 -0.52 10.50
N VAL A 152 8.83 -0.16 11.31
CA VAL A 152 8.99 -0.65 12.69
C VAL A 152 7.85 -0.21 13.62
N ASN A 153 7.15 0.87 13.25
CA ASN A 153 6.08 1.50 14.02
C ASN A 153 4.68 1.21 13.45
N ALA A 154 4.58 0.34 12.44
CA ALA A 154 3.31 -0.14 11.93
C ALA A 154 2.43 -0.63 13.10
N ARG A 155 1.14 -0.33 13.02
CA ARG A 155 0.18 -0.60 14.08
C ARG A 155 -0.94 -1.49 13.57
N ASP A 156 -1.13 -2.62 14.23
CA ASP A 156 -2.22 -3.52 13.91
C ASP A 156 -3.60 -2.96 14.34
N ALA A 157 -4.66 -3.74 14.10
CA ALA A 157 -6.02 -3.36 14.44
C ALA A 157 -6.23 -3.07 15.93
N ASP A 158 -5.40 -3.59 16.84
CA ASP A 158 -5.44 -3.30 18.28
C ASP A 158 -4.48 -2.18 18.69
N GLY A 159 -3.78 -1.59 17.72
CA GLY A 159 -2.79 -0.55 17.90
C GLY A 159 -1.47 -1.08 18.45
N TRP A 160 -1.23 -2.39 18.37
CA TRP A 160 0.03 -3.00 18.77
C TRP A 160 1.06 -2.83 17.67
N THR A 161 2.33 -2.73 18.06
CA THR A 161 3.48 -2.74 17.15
C THR A 161 4.22 -4.08 17.23
N ALA A 162 5.20 -4.31 16.37
CA ALA A 162 6.09 -5.47 16.51
C ALA A 162 6.76 -5.54 17.91
N LEU A 163 7.07 -4.40 18.52
CA LEU A 163 7.61 -4.34 19.88
C LEU A 163 6.60 -4.81 20.94
N HIS A 164 5.32 -4.46 20.78
CA HIS A 164 4.25 -4.97 21.64
C HIS A 164 4.19 -6.50 21.64
N ASN A 165 4.22 -7.09 20.45
CA ASN A 165 4.23 -8.54 20.27
C ASN A 165 5.45 -9.20 20.95
N ALA A 166 6.65 -8.65 20.75
CA ALA A 166 7.87 -9.18 21.36
C ALA A 166 7.86 -9.09 22.89
N CYS A 167 7.41 -7.96 23.46
CA CYS A 167 7.30 -7.76 24.90
C CYS A 167 6.26 -8.69 25.53
N SER A 168 5.07 -8.82 24.92
CA SER A 168 3.98 -9.70 25.38
C SER A 168 4.41 -11.18 25.44
N LYS A 169 5.30 -11.59 24.53
CA LYS A 169 5.86 -12.95 24.50
C LYS A 169 7.15 -13.14 25.31
N GLY A 170 7.75 -12.07 25.80
CA GLY A 170 9.00 -12.12 26.57
C GLY A 170 10.25 -12.40 25.74
N TYR A 171 10.26 -12.10 24.44
CA TYR A 171 11.42 -12.28 23.57
C TYR A 171 12.44 -11.14 23.76
N LEU A 172 13.22 -11.24 24.84
CA LEU A 172 14.15 -10.18 25.29
C LEU A 172 15.21 -9.81 24.25
N ASP A 173 15.67 -10.76 23.45
CA ASP A 173 16.62 -10.54 22.37
C ASP A 173 16.02 -9.69 21.24
N ILE A 174 14.75 -9.92 20.89
CA ILE A 174 14.00 -9.09 19.94
C ILE A 174 13.72 -7.72 20.52
N VAL A 175 13.23 -7.63 21.76
CA VAL A 175 12.96 -6.35 22.43
C VAL A 175 14.23 -5.51 22.46
N ARG A 176 15.35 -6.10 22.89
CA ARG A 176 16.65 -5.42 22.89
C ARG A 176 17.03 -4.96 21.50
N TRP A 177 16.94 -5.85 20.51
CA TRP A 177 17.31 -5.51 19.14
C TRP A 177 16.45 -4.38 18.58
N LEU A 178 15.12 -4.42 18.74
CA LEU A 178 14.23 -3.36 18.27
C LEU A 178 14.58 -2.03 18.94
N CYS A 179 14.76 -2.00 20.27
CA CYS A 179 15.12 -0.79 21.02
C CYS A 179 16.51 -0.24 20.67
N GLU A 180 17.51 -1.10 20.49
CA GLU A 180 18.89 -0.70 20.17
C GLU A 180 19.03 -0.27 18.70
N SER A 181 18.40 -0.99 17.77
CA SER A 181 18.47 -0.72 16.32
C SER A 181 17.69 0.54 15.94
N GLY A 182 16.60 0.82 16.66
CA GLY A 182 15.85 2.08 16.56
C GLY A 182 16.61 3.32 17.05
N GLY A 183 17.74 3.13 17.74
CA GLY A 183 18.66 4.19 18.11
C GLY A 183 19.88 4.33 17.18
N ALA A 184 20.08 3.39 16.25
CA ALA A 184 21.32 3.29 15.46
C ALA A 184 21.13 3.33 13.94
N ALA A 185 19.90 3.31 13.41
CA ALA A 185 19.68 3.17 11.96
C ALA A 185 18.66 4.18 11.40
N ASP A 186 19.23 5.23 10.81
CA ASP A 186 18.69 6.13 9.79
C ASP A 186 17.50 7.06 10.12
N GLU A 187 17.44 8.14 9.35
CA GLU A 187 16.48 9.24 9.47
C GLU A 187 15.07 8.84 8.97
N HIS A 188 14.83 7.57 8.64
CA HIS A 188 13.59 7.06 8.05
C HIS A 188 12.83 6.08 8.95
N ASN A 189 13.51 5.24 9.73
CA ASN A 189 12.86 4.35 10.68
C ASN A 189 12.79 5.03 12.06
N GLY A 190 11.72 5.79 12.31
CA GLY A 190 11.49 6.47 13.58
C GLY A 190 11.63 5.56 14.80
N VAL A 191 11.85 6.14 15.99
CA VAL A 191 12.02 5.37 17.24
C VAL A 191 10.93 4.29 17.36
N PRO A 192 11.28 3.03 17.63
CA PRO A 192 10.30 1.98 17.88
C PRO A 192 9.33 2.47 18.94
N GLY A 193 8.04 2.21 18.76
CA GLY A 193 6.96 2.70 19.63
C GLY A 193 7.02 2.16 21.06
N VAL A 194 8.08 2.46 21.79
CA VAL A 194 8.32 2.10 23.20
C VAL A 194 7.24 2.69 24.09
N ASP A 195 6.75 3.88 23.76
CA ASP A 195 5.66 4.57 24.44
C ASP A 195 4.31 4.43 23.70
N ALA A 196 4.25 3.66 22.61
CA ALA A 196 3.02 3.51 21.85
C ALA A 196 1.96 2.79 22.70
N ARG A 197 0.80 3.42 22.85
CA ARG A 197 -0.32 2.89 23.65
C ARG A 197 -1.28 2.12 22.77
N SER A 198 -1.49 0.83 23.01
CA SER A 198 -2.55 0.05 22.36
C SER A 198 -3.95 0.59 22.68
N LYS A 199 -4.98 0.11 21.97
CA LYS A 199 -6.39 0.46 22.25
C LYS A 199 -6.81 0.13 23.69
N GLY A 200 -6.22 -0.91 24.27
CA GLY A 200 -6.41 -1.29 25.69
C GLY A 200 -5.60 -0.45 26.68
N GLY A 201 -4.81 0.52 26.21
CA GLY A 201 -3.97 1.38 27.04
C GLY A 201 -2.67 0.73 27.51
N TRP A 202 -2.32 -0.45 26.99
CA TRP A 202 -1.06 -1.13 27.30
C TRP A 202 0.11 -0.49 26.54
N THR A 203 1.26 -0.38 27.20
CA THR A 203 2.53 0.04 26.61
C THR A 203 3.50 -1.13 26.64
N PRO A 204 4.37 -1.27 25.63
CA PRO A 204 5.26 -2.43 25.51
C PRO A 204 6.39 -2.41 26.54
N LEU A 205 6.79 -1.23 27.01
CA LEU A 205 7.74 -0.99 28.11
C LEU A 205 7.08 -0.12 29.19
#